data_AF-A0A139XBC0-F1
#
_entry.id   AF-A0A139XBC0-F1
#
_cell.length_a   1.000
_cell.length_b   1.000
_cell.length_c   1.000
_cell.angle_alpha   90.00
_cell.angle_beta   90.00
_cell.angle_gamma   90.00
#
_symmetry.space_group_name_H-M   'P 1'
#
loop_
_entity.id
_entity.type
_entity.pdbx_description
1 polymer ?
#
loop_
_entity_poly.entity_id
_entity_poly.type
_entity_poly.pdbx_seq_one_letter_code
_entity_poly.pdbx_strand_id
1 'polypeptide(L)'
;MATLHNLDLPDDLYEQLQELATAKESSINAQLITLLQNGLSVAQEQRMAEQKRQNVAQLLEESRRRREQLPTDIEWPDSTAMIREDRDR
;
A
#
# COMPACT_ATOMS: atom_id res chain seq x y z
N MET A 1 -13.81 -19.63 18.06
CA MET A 1 -13.36 -19.99 16.70
C MET A 1 -14.57 -19.87 15.79
N ALA A 2 -14.48 -19.10 14.72
CA ALA A 2 -15.54 -19.05 13.72
C ALA A 2 -15.36 -20.23 12.76
N THR A 3 -16.37 -21.05 12.59
CA THR A 3 -16.36 -22.21 11.68
C THR A 3 -17.11 -21.87 10.41
N LEU A 4 -16.42 -21.93 9.26
CA LEU A 4 -17.05 -21.84 7.94
C LEU A 4 -17.58 -23.24 7.58
N HIS A 5 -18.89 -23.46 7.72
CA HIS A 5 -19.48 -24.79 7.57
C HIS A 5 -19.94 -25.15 6.15
N ASN A 6 -20.01 -24.21 5.21
CA ASN A 6 -20.56 -24.45 3.87
C ASN A 6 -19.72 -23.75 2.79
N LEU A 7 -18.52 -24.27 2.51
CA LEU A 7 -17.75 -23.83 1.35
C LEU A 7 -17.93 -24.86 0.23
N ASP A 8 -18.83 -24.58 -0.70
CA ASP A 8 -18.84 -25.30 -1.99
C ASP A 8 -17.70 -24.75 -2.82
N LEU A 9 -16.65 -25.55 -2.96
CA LEU A 9 -15.50 -25.26 -3.82
C LEU A 9 -15.71 -25.98 -5.15
N PRO A 10 -15.47 -25.31 -6.30
CA PRO A 10 -15.39 -26.00 -7.57
C PRO A 10 -14.38 -27.16 -7.49
N ASP A 11 -14.72 -28.30 -8.08
CA ASP A 11 -13.88 -29.52 -8.04
C ASP A 11 -12.44 -29.23 -8.51
N ASP A 12 -12.29 -28.45 -9.59
CA ASP A 12 -11.00 -28.02 -10.14
C ASP A 12 -10.13 -27.26 -9.11
N LEU A 13 -10.76 -26.44 -8.25
CA LEU A 13 -10.08 -25.68 -7.21
C LEU A 13 -9.69 -26.57 -6.02
N TYR A 14 -10.53 -27.57 -5.73
CA TYR A 14 -10.24 -28.55 -4.70
C TYR A 14 -9.04 -29.42 -5.09
N GLU A 15 -8.96 -29.88 -6.35
CA GLU A 15 -7.81 -30.65 -6.85
C GLU A 15 -6.50 -29.84 -6.77
N GLN A 16 -6.51 -28.58 -7.20
CA GLN A 16 -5.33 -27.70 -7.10
C GLN A 16 -4.89 -27.48 -5.64
N LEU A 17 -5.86 -27.33 -4.72
CA LEU A 17 -5.59 -27.22 -3.28
C LEU A 17 -4.98 -28.52 -2.73
N GLN A 18 -5.45 -29.67 -3.19
CA GLN A 18 -4.96 -30.98 -2.77
C GLN A 18 -3.52 -31.22 -3.26
N GLU A 19 -3.21 -30.86 -4.50
CA GLU A 19 -1.83 -30.92 -5.02
C GLU A 19 -0.89 -30.03 -4.21
N LEU A 20 -1.30 -28.78 -3.93
CA LEU A 20 -0.53 -27.83 -3.12
C LEU A 20 -0.33 -28.32 -1.68
N ALA A 21 -1.37 -28.88 -1.08
CA ALA A 21 -1.31 -29.43 0.28
C ALA A 21 -0.33 -30.60 0.34
N THR A 22 -0.38 -31.50 -0.65
CA THR A 22 0.52 -32.66 -0.79
C THR A 22 1.97 -32.23 -0.98
N ALA A 23 2.22 -31.25 -1.85
CA ALA A 23 3.56 -30.70 -2.10
C ALA A 23 4.18 -30.03 -0.86
N LYS A 24 3.37 -29.55 0.08
CA LYS A 24 3.81 -28.90 1.32
C LYS A 24 3.69 -29.78 2.56
N GLU A 25 3.39 -31.08 2.39
CA GLU A 25 3.17 -32.02 3.50
C GLU A 25 2.19 -31.50 4.56
N SER A 26 1.15 -30.80 4.10
CA SER A 26 0.19 -30.09 4.95
C SER A 26 -1.23 -30.57 4.69
N SER A 27 -2.14 -30.35 5.64
CA SER A 27 -3.56 -30.64 5.40
C SER A 27 -4.19 -29.59 4.49
N ILE A 28 -5.20 -29.98 3.72
CA ILE A 28 -5.95 -29.07 2.84
C ILE A 28 -6.49 -27.87 3.64
N ASN A 29 -7.03 -28.11 4.84
CA ASN A 29 -7.51 -27.05 5.72
C ASN A 29 -6.39 -26.09 6.16
N ALA A 30 -5.20 -26.60 6.50
CA ALA A 30 -4.07 -25.75 6.85
C ALA A 30 -3.63 -24.89 5.65
N GLN A 31 -3.56 -25.50 4.46
CA GLN A 31 -3.21 -24.80 3.23
C GLN A 31 -4.25 -23.74 2.84
N LEU A 32 -5.54 -24.02 3.04
CA LEU A 32 -6.64 -23.07 2.85
C LEU A 32 -6.50 -21.87 3.79
N ILE A 33 -6.22 -22.10 5.07
CA ILE A 33 -5.99 -21.02 6.04
C ILE A 33 -4.80 -20.15 5.61
N THR A 34 -3.70 -20.77 5.20
CA THR A 34 -2.51 -20.03 4.73
C THR A 34 -2.82 -19.19 3.49
N LEU A 35 -3.56 -19.74 2.52
CA LEU A 35 -3.95 -19.01 1.32
C LEU A 35 -4.89 -17.84 1.64
N LEU A 36 -5.86 -18.04 2.54
CA LEU A 36 -6.75 -16.97 3.00
C LEU A 36 -5.97 -15.87 3.72
N GLN A 37 -5.04 -16.23 4.60
CA GLN A 37 -4.18 -15.26 5.29
C GLN A 37 -3.34 -14.45 4.29
N ASN A 38 -2.70 -15.11 3.32
CA ASN A 38 -1.90 -14.44 2.30
C ASN A 38 -2.77 -13.52 1.42
N GLY A 39 -3.96 -13.99 1.00
CA GLY A 39 -4.89 -13.19 0.21
C GLY A 39 -5.37 -11.95 0.96
N LEU A 40 -5.66 -12.06 2.25
CA LEU A 40 -6.02 -10.93 3.11
C LEU A 40 -4.87 -9.92 3.25
N SER A 41 -3.64 -10.40 3.45
CA SER A 41 -2.45 -9.54 3.52
C SER A 41 -2.23 -8.75 2.22
N VAL A 42 -2.31 -9.42 1.06
CA VAL A 42 -2.17 -8.76 -0.25
C VAL A 42 -3.27 -7.73 -0.47
N ALA A 43 -4.53 -8.05 -0.15
CA ALA A 43 -5.64 -7.12 -0.27
C ALA A 43 -5.47 -5.89 0.64
N GLN A 44 -4.93 -6.08 1.85
CA GLN A 44 -4.64 -4.99 2.78
C GLN A 44 -3.48 -4.13 2.28
N GLU A 45 -2.40 -4.72 1.78
CA GLU A 45 -1.27 -3.99 1.19
C GLU A 45 -1.70 -3.13 0.00
N GLN A 46 -2.55 -3.67 -0.89
CA GLN A 46 -3.11 -2.93 -2.02
C GLN A 46 -3.94 -1.72 -1.56
N ARG A 47 -4.80 -1.89 -0.56
CA ARG A 47 -5.56 -0.77 0.03
C ARG A 47 -4.65 0.30 0.63
N MET A 48 -3.61 -0.11 1.36
CA MET A 48 -2.64 0.83 1.95
C MET A 48 -1.84 1.56 0.89
N ALA A 49 -1.46 0.89 -0.20
CA ALA A 49 -0.76 1.50 -1.33
C ALA A 49 -1.65 2.53 -2.04
N GLU A 50 -2.92 2.22 -2.23
CA GLU A 50 -3.90 3.15 -2.82
C GLU A 50 -4.13 4.37 -1.93
N GLN A 51 -4.30 4.17 -0.62
CA GLN A 51 -4.39 5.28 0.34
C GLN A 51 -3.13 6.16 0.33
N LYS A 52 -1.93 5.57 0.26
CA LYS A 52 -0.68 6.34 0.14
C LYS A 52 -0.65 7.19 -1.13
N ARG A 53 -1.08 6.64 -2.27
CA ARG A 53 -1.15 7.40 -3.54
C ARG A 53 -2.10 8.59 -3.43
N GLN A 54 -3.28 8.39 -2.84
CA GLN A 54 -4.25 9.47 -2.62
C GLN A 54 -3.71 10.55 -1.69
N ASN A 55 -3.04 10.18 -0.60
CA ASN A 55 -2.43 11.13 0.33
C ASN A 55 -1.33 11.97 -0.33
N VAL A 56 -0.49 11.36 -1.18
CA VAL A 56 0.55 12.10 -1.91
C VAL A 56 -0.08 13.10 -2.90
N ALA A 57 -1.12 12.69 -3.63
CA ALA A 57 -1.81 13.59 -4.55
C ALA A 57 -2.43 14.79 -3.80
N GLN A 58 -3.05 14.57 -2.64
CA GLN A 58 -3.59 15.63 -1.80
C GLN A 58 -2.49 16.58 -1.31
N LEU A 59 -1.36 16.05 -0.85
CA LEU A 59 -0.22 16.86 -0.38
C LEU A 59 0.37 17.73 -1.50
N LEU A 60 0.48 17.19 -2.72
CA LEU A 60 0.99 17.94 -3.87
C LEU A 60 0.04 19.08 -4.28
N GLU A 61 -1.27 18.81 -4.29
CA GLU A 61 -2.28 19.85 -4.56
C GLU A 61 -2.29 20.93 -3.50
N GLU A 62 -2.13 20.57 -2.22
CA GLU A 62 -2.00 21.54 -1.14
C GLU A 62 -0.74 22.41 -1.31
N SER A 63 0.41 21.78 -1.62
CA SER A 63 1.67 22.50 -1.89
C SER A 63 1.55 23.44 -3.09
N ARG A 64 0.84 23.03 -4.14
CA ARG A 64 0.56 23.86 -5.31
C ARG A 64 -0.29 25.08 -4.94
N ARG A 65 -1.41 24.88 -4.26
CA ARG A 65 -2.31 25.96 -3.83
C ARG A 65 -1.60 26.99 -2.95
N ARG A 66 -0.77 26.53 -2.00
CA ARG A 66 0.02 27.44 -1.16
C ARG A 66 0.96 28.31 -1.97
N ARG A 67 1.61 27.75 -3.00
CA ARG A 67 2.49 28.51 -3.91
C ARG A 67 1.73 29.55 -4.72
N GLU A 68 0.55 29.19 -5.23
CA GLU A 68 -0.31 30.12 -6.00
C GLU A 68 -0.85 31.26 -5.13
N GLN A 69 -0.96 31.06 -3.82
CA GLN A 69 -1.38 32.07 -2.84
C GLN A 69 -0.23 32.92 -2.29
N LEU A 70 1.03 32.64 -2.69
CA LEU A 70 2.15 33.45 -2.22
C LEU A 70 2.02 34.89 -2.75
N PRO A 71 2.20 35.88 -1.87
CA PRO A 71 2.29 37.28 -2.28
C PRO A 71 3.37 37.45 -3.36
N THR A 72 2.99 38.03 -4.49
CA THR A 72 3.86 38.29 -5.65
C THR A 72 4.50 39.68 -5.59
N ASP A 73 4.04 40.51 -4.66
CA ASP A 73 4.49 41.87 -4.36
C ASP A 73 5.68 41.91 -3.39
N ILE A 74 6.14 40.76 -2.90
CA ILE A 74 7.29 40.64 -1.99
C ILE A 74 8.47 40.05 -2.77
N GLU A 75 9.64 40.68 -2.67
CA GLU A 75 10.90 40.07 -3.11
C GLU A 75 11.27 38.93 -2.15
N TRP A 76 11.19 37.70 -2.66
CA TRP A 76 11.60 36.51 -1.92
C TRP A 76 13.12 36.40 -1.91
N PRO A 77 13.76 36.07 -0.76
CA PRO A 77 15.20 35.86 -0.71
C PRO A 77 15.64 34.75 -1.66
N ASP A 78 16.70 34.98 -2.44
CA ASP A 78 17.32 33.91 -3.23
C ASP A 78 17.93 32.87 -2.28
N SER A 79 17.36 31.67 -2.28
CA SER A 79 17.82 30.55 -1.47
C SER A 79 19.27 30.19 -1.80
N THR A 80 19.72 30.42 -3.04
CA THR A 80 21.11 30.22 -3.45
C THR A 80 22.04 31.22 -2.79
N ALA A 81 21.59 32.48 -2.63
CA ALA A 81 22.36 33.51 -1.95
C ALA A 81 22.51 33.20 -0.45
N MET A 82 21.42 32.75 0.20
CA MET A 82 21.45 32.36 1.62
C MET A 82 22.39 31.17 1.89
N ILE A 83 22.39 30.16 1.02
CA ILE A 83 23.29 28.99 1.16
C ILE A 83 24.76 29.38 1.00
N ARG A 84 25.07 30.36 0.14
CA ARG A 84 26.44 30.88 -0.02
C ARG A 84 26.88 31.65 1.22
N GLU A 85 26.02 32.51 1.77
CA GLU A 85 26.30 33.25 3.01
C GLU A 85 26.60 32.30 4.19
N ASP A 86 25.83 31.21 4.33
CA ASP A 86 26.04 30.23 5.40
C ASP A 86 27.35 29.44 5.24
N ARG A 87 27.81 29.24 3.99
CA ARG A 87 29.08 28.56 3.69
C ARG A 87 30.31 29.42 3.94
N ASP A 88 30.17 30.74 3.84
CA ASP A 88 31.25 31.70 4.04
C ASP A 88 31.41 32.11 5.53
N ARG A 89 30.64 31.50 6.44
CA ARG A 89 30.68 31.73 7.90
C ARG A 89 31.68 30.87 8.65
#